data_AF-A0A963MLW0-F1
#
_entry.id   AF-A0A963MLW0-F1
#
_cell.length_a   1.000
_cell.length_b   1.000
_cell.length_c   1.000
_cell.angle_alpha   90.00
_cell.angle_beta   90.00
_cell.angle_gamma   90.00
#
_symmetry.space_group_name_H-M   'P 1'
#
loop_
_entity.id
_entity.type
_entity.pdbx_description
1 polymer ?
#
loop_
_entity_poly.entity_id
_entity_poly.type
_entity_poly.pdbx_seq_one_letter_code
_entity_poly.pdbx_strand_id
1 'polypeptide(L)'
;MKKALLVSLALAFPLAAQAAVTAVCDGGTGGDKSVTKGSNFIINDFTMKCSANVYLKYDENATAVGVAAVSKKGKNIFAGGSAGGQVKPTGTTCTNCTDTSITDTIVAAALAGS
;
A
#
# COMPACT_ATOMS: atom_id res chain seq x y z
N MET A 1 45.67 -28.25 11.76
CA MET A 1 44.52 -28.40 12.69
C MET A 1 44.07 -27.02 13.15
N LYS A 2 42.76 -26.75 13.18
CA LYS A 2 42.09 -25.57 13.78
C LYS A 2 42.13 -24.21 13.03
N LYS A 3 41.81 -24.19 11.74
CA LYS A 3 41.38 -22.95 11.05
C LYS A 3 40.09 -23.20 10.28
N ALA A 4 39.04 -23.58 11.00
CA ALA A 4 37.70 -23.74 10.43
C ALA A 4 36.68 -23.64 11.57
N LEU A 5 36.44 -22.44 12.06
CA LEU A 5 35.27 -22.14 12.88
C LEU A 5 34.98 -20.65 12.75
N LEU A 6 33.70 -20.31 12.53
CA LEU A 6 33.12 -18.95 12.48
C LEU A 6 32.93 -18.32 11.09
N VAL A 7 32.42 -19.09 10.13
CA VAL A 7 31.62 -18.56 9.01
C VAL A 7 30.22 -19.15 9.10
N SER A 8 29.41 -18.68 10.04
CA SER A 8 27.98 -19.02 10.11
C SER A 8 27.22 -18.04 11.00
N LEU A 9 27.41 -16.74 10.76
CA LEU A 9 26.40 -15.74 11.11
C LEU A 9 25.78 -15.24 9.80
N ALA A 10 25.23 -16.18 9.04
CA ALA A 10 24.26 -15.85 8.02
C ALA A 10 23.06 -15.29 8.79
N LEU A 11 23.02 -13.96 8.86
CA LEU A 11 21.85 -13.19 9.26
C LEU A 11 20.67 -13.73 8.44
N ALA A 12 19.91 -14.64 9.04
CA ALA A 12 18.57 -14.96 8.61
C ALA A 12 17.74 -13.70 8.89
N PHE A 13 17.91 -12.69 8.04
CA PHE A 13 16.90 -11.65 7.90
C PHE A 13 15.62 -12.39 7.52
N PRO A 14 14.55 -12.33 8.33
CA PRO A 14 13.26 -12.75 7.83
C PRO A 14 13.00 -11.89 6.59
N LEU A 15 12.94 -12.52 5.42
CA LEU A 15 12.23 -11.93 4.29
C LEU A 15 10.79 -11.77 4.79
N ALA A 16 10.47 -10.60 5.33
CA ALA A 16 9.10 -10.22 5.60
C ALA A 16 8.38 -10.36 4.27
N ALA A 17 7.49 -11.34 4.18
CA ALA A 17 6.56 -11.46 3.08
C ALA A 17 5.77 -10.15 3.05
N GLN A 18 6.15 -9.25 2.13
CA GLN A 18 5.39 -8.03 1.88
C GLN A 18 4.00 -8.47 1.44
N ALA A 19 2.97 -7.99 2.12
CA ALA A 19 1.61 -8.26 1.70
C ALA A 19 1.42 -7.72 0.27
N ALA A 20 0.58 -8.39 -0.51
CA ALA A 20 0.28 -7.93 -1.85
C ALA A 20 -0.58 -6.67 -1.77
N VAL A 21 -0.24 -5.65 -2.58
CA VAL A 21 -1.04 -4.44 -2.74
C VAL A 21 -2.47 -4.81 -3.14
N THR A 22 -3.43 -4.44 -2.32
CA THR A 22 -4.84 -4.83 -2.47
C THR A 22 -5.66 -3.69 -3.04
N ALA A 23 -6.25 -3.91 -4.22
CA ALA A 23 -7.16 -2.96 -4.86
C ALA A 23 -8.53 -2.94 -4.16
N VAL A 24 -9.04 -1.75 -3.85
CA VAL A 24 -10.35 -1.53 -3.25
C VAL A 24 -11.29 -0.87 -4.24
N CYS A 25 -10.87 0.25 -4.83
CA CYS A 25 -11.57 0.89 -5.93
C CYS A 25 -10.83 0.63 -7.24
N ASP A 26 -11.53 0.17 -8.26
CA ASP A 26 -10.98 -0.28 -9.56
C ASP A 26 -11.18 0.75 -10.69
N GLY A 27 -11.62 1.96 -10.35
CA GLY A 27 -11.96 3.00 -11.33
C GLY A 27 -13.22 2.72 -12.15
N GLY A 28 -13.94 1.63 -11.88
CA GLY A 28 -15.20 1.25 -12.51
C GLY A 28 -16.42 1.95 -11.90
N THR A 29 -17.49 1.18 -11.68
CA THR A 29 -18.73 1.69 -11.07
C THR A 29 -18.50 1.99 -9.58
N GLY A 30 -19.00 3.14 -9.13
CA GLY A 30 -18.97 3.50 -7.71
C GLY A 30 -19.88 2.61 -6.85
N GLY A 31 -19.73 2.72 -5.54
CA GLY A 31 -20.52 2.00 -4.56
C GLY A 31 -19.68 1.42 -3.43
N ASP A 32 -20.27 0.46 -2.74
CA ASP A 32 -19.71 -0.13 -1.53
C ASP A 32 -18.74 -1.25 -1.88
N LYS A 33 -17.54 -1.21 -1.30
CA LYS A 33 -16.51 -2.24 -1.44
C LYS A 33 -16.10 -2.72 -0.07
N SER A 34 -16.20 -4.02 0.17
CA SER A 34 -15.78 -4.62 1.43
C SER A 34 -14.25 -4.66 1.49
N VAL A 35 -13.71 -4.25 2.64
CA VAL A 35 -12.32 -4.50 3.03
C VAL A 35 -12.38 -5.48 4.18
N THR A 36 -11.82 -6.66 3.96
CA THR A 36 -11.79 -7.74 4.95
C THR A 36 -10.49 -7.63 5.75
N LYS A 37 -10.58 -7.86 7.06
CA LYS A 37 -9.42 -7.92 7.93
C LYS A 37 -8.46 -9.03 7.48
N GLY A 38 -7.18 -8.70 7.46
CA GLY A 38 -6.11 -9.64 7.22
C GLY A 38 -5.51 -10.16 8.52
N SER A 39 -4.28 -10.65 8.43
CA SER A 39 -3.43 -11.00 9.59
C SER A 39 -2.52 -9.85 10.04
N ASN A 40 -2.63 -8.67 9.42
CA ASN A 40 -1.69 -7.56 9.56
C ASN A 40 -2.33 -6.39 10.33
N PHE A 41 -2.29 -5.18 9.78
CA PHE A 41 -2.67 -3.94 10.45
C PHE A 41 -4.19 -3.74 10.54
N ILE A 42 -4.93 -4.14 9.51
CA ILE A 42 -6.38 -4.06 9.47
C ILE A 42 -6.98 -5.20 10.31
N ILE A 43 -7.51 -4.86 11.48
CA ILE A 43 -8.04 -5.83 12.47
C ILE A 43 -9.56 -6.04 12.42
N ASN A 44 -10.30 -5.17 11.72
CA ASN A 44 -11.75 -5.24 11.60
C ASN A 44 -12.17 -5.15 10.14
N ASP A 45 -13.24 -5.85 9.79
CA ASP A 45 -13.89 -5.71 8.49
C ASP A 45 -14.58 -4.33 8.41
N PHE A 46 -14.51 -3.69 7.25
CA PHE A 46 -15.20 -2.43 7.03
C PHE A 46 -15.65 -2.27 5.58
N THR A 47 -16.56 -1.33 5.34
CA THR A 47 -17.06 -1.01 4.00
C THR A 47 -16.50 0.33 3.54
N MET A 48 -15.79 0.32 2.41
CA MET A 48 -15.31 1.51 1.72
C MET A 48 -16.30 1.98 0.67
N LYS A 49 -16.48 3.31 0.59
CA LYS A 49 -17.29 3.94 -0.44
C LYS A 49 -16.39 4.39 -1.58
N CYS A 50 -16.50 3.70 -2.71
CA CYS A 50 -15.75 4.03 -3.92
C CYS A 50 -16.58 4.93 -4.83
N SER A 51 -15.96 6.00 -5.32
CA SER A 51 -16.53 6.81 -6.42
C SER A 51 -16.16 6.19 -7.76
N ALA A 52 -17.03 6.37 -8.76
CA ALA A 52 -16.67 5.98 -10.12
C ALA A 52 -15.41 6.72 -10.58
N ASN A 53 -14.55 6.05 -11.36
CA ASN A 53 -13.25 6.56 -11.84
C ASN A 53 -12.16 6.72 -10.78
N VAL A 54 -12.38 6.35 -9.52
CA VAL A 54 -11.31 6.35 -8.50
C VAL A 54 -10.65 4.98 -8.45
N TYR A 55 -9.34 4.97 -8.61
CA TYR A 55 -8.48 3.87 -8.21
C TYR A 55 -8.02 4.13 -6.78
N LEU A 56 -8.18 3.14 -5.91
CA LEU A 56 -7.72 3.19 -4.53
C LEU A 56 -7.23 1.80 -4.16
N LYS A 57 -6.01 1.71 -3.65
CA LYS A 57 -5.45 0.47 -3.12
C LYS A 57 -4.75 0.75 -1.81
N TYR A 58 -4.56 -0.30 -1.04
CA TYR A 58 -3.77 -0.26 0.18
C TYR A 58 -2.72 -1.37 0.17
N ASP A 59 -1.69 -1.17 0.97
CA ASP A 59 -0.71 -2.17 1.33
C ASP A 59 -0.51 -2.12 2.84
N GLU A 60 -0.30 -3.26 3.46
CA GLU A 60 -0.15 -3.35 4.90
C GLU A 60 0.91 -4.35 5.33
N ASN A 61 1.56 -4.06 6.44
CA ASN A 61 2.45 -4.96 7.14
C ASN A 61 1.99 -5.09 8.59
N ALA A 62 2.74 -5.83 9.42
CA ALA A 62 2.40 -6.03 10.82
C ALA A 62 2.31 -4.74 11.66
N THR A 63 2.83 -3.61 11.18
CA THR A 63 2.99 -2.37 11.94
C THR A 63 2.34 -1.13 11.30
N ALA A 64 2.02 -1.18 10.01
CA ALA A 64 1.46 -0.03 9.29
C ALA A 64 0.58 -0.44 8.10
N VAL A 65 -0.31 0.47 7.69
CA VAL A 65 -1.04 0.43 6.42
C VAL A 65 -0.74 1.71 5.63
N GLY A 66 -0.44 1.56 4.36
CA GLY A 66 -0.34 2.63 3.38
C GLY A 66 -1.53 2.59 2.43
N VAL A 67 -2.03 3.75 2.02
CA VAL A 67 -3.13 3.88 1.06
C VAL A 67 -2.71 4.89 0.01
N ALA A 68 -3.03 4.63 -1.25
CA ALA A 68 -2.97 5.66 -2.28
C ALA A 68 -4.19 5.59 -3.18
N ALA A 69 -4.50 6.74 -3.75
CA ALA A 69 -5.63 6.91 -4.63
C ALA A 69 -5.30 7.86 -5.78
N VAL A 70 -5.93 7.60 -6.91
CA VAL A 70 -5.90 8.48 -8.07
C VAL A 70 -7.22 8.39 -8.83
N SER A 71 -7.64 9.48 -9.45
CA SER A 71 -8.78 9.47 -10.36
C SER A 71 -8.31 9.25 -11.79
N LYS A 72 -9.02 8.43 -12.56
CA LYS A 72 -8.84 8.27 -14.02
C LYS A 72 -8.91 9.61 -14.75
N LYS A 73 -9.70 10.55 -14.21
CA LYS A 73 -9.89 11.91 -14.73
C LYS A 73 -8.95 12.94 -14.08
N GLY A 74 -8.23 12.53 -13.04
CA GLY A 74 -7.29 13.37 -12.30
C GLY A 74 -5.88 13.32 -12.87
N LYS A 75 -4.99 14.05 -12.22
CA LYS A 75 -3.55 14.05 -12.54
C LYS A 75 -2.67 13.73 -11.33
N ASN A 76 -3.12 14.10 -10.14
CA ASN A 76 -2.34 13.94 -8.92
C ASN A 76 -2.65 12.60 -8.27
N ILE A 77 -1.60 11.91 -7.87
CA ILE A 77 -1.70 10.75 -6.98
C ILE A 77 -1.62 11.26 -5.54
N PHE A 78 -2.54 10.80 -4.71
CA PHE A 78 -2.55 11.10 -3.28
C PHE A 78 -2.21 9.84 -2.50
N ALA A 79 -1.39 9.96 -1.48
CA ALA A 79 -1.06 8.84 -0.61
C ALA A 79 -0.97 9.28 0.85
N GLY A 80 -1.16 8.31 1.74
CA GLY A 80 -1.09 8.48 3.18
C GLY A 80 -0.85 7.14 3.88
N GLY A 81 -0.26 7.14 5.07
CA GLY A 81 -0.05 5.93 5.86
C GLY A 81 -0.36 6.11 7.35
N SER A 82 -0.54 4.99 8.05
CA SER A 82 -0.80 4.99 9.51
C SER A 82 0.45 5.25 10.36
N ALA A 83 1.64 5.15 9.78
CA ALA A 83 2.90 5.46 10.46
C ALA A 83 3.09 6.96 10.75
N GLY A 84 2.18 7.83 10.28
CA GLY A 84 2.14 9.26 10.58
C GLY A 84 1.98 10.13 9.34
N GLY A 85 1.68 11.41 9.57
CA GLY A 85 1.61 12.46 8.54
C GLY A 85 0.22 12.71 7.94
N GLN A 86 0.17 13.36 6.78
CA GLN A 86 -1.06 13.81 6.14
C GLN A 86 -1.23 13.17 4.75
N VAL A 87 -2.48 12.94 4.34
CA VAL A 87 -2.78 12.61 2.95
C VAL A 87 -2.39 13.80 2.08
N LYS A 88 -1.43 13.61 1.18
CA LYS A 88 -0.88 14.67 0.32
C LYS A 88 -0.60 14.16 -1.09
N PRO A 89 -0.56 15.05 -2.09
CA PRO A 89 -0.10 14.66 -3.40
C PRO A 89 1.37 14.20 -3.33
N THR A 90 1.71 13.12 -4.02
CA THR A 90 3.04 12.49 -3.93
C THR A 90 4.09 13.17 -4.82
N GLY A 91 3.72 14.25 -5.51
CA GLY A 91 4.54 14.91 -6.54
C GLY A 91 4.56 14.17 -7.87
N THR A 92 4.23 12.88 -7.87
CA THR A 92 4.00 12.09 -9.09
C THR A 92 2.69 12.49 -9.74
N THR A 93 2.75 12.73 -11.04
CA THR A 93 1.56 12.99 -11.85
C THR A 93 1.41 11.93 -12.92
N CYS A 94 0.17 11.67 -13.31
CA CYS A 94 -0.16 10.79 -14.43
C CYS A 94 -1.15 11.48 -15.37
N THR A 95 -1.11 11.08 -16.64
CA THR A 95 -2.13 11.43 -17.64
C THR A 95 -2.84 10.15 -18.03
N ASN A 96 -4.16 10.11 -17.95
CA ASN A 96 -4.96 8.88 -18.08
C ASN A 96 -4.60 7.83 -17.01
N CYS A 97 -4.63 8.24 -15.75
CA CYS A 97 -4.24 7.39 -14.63
C CYS A 97 -5.01 6.08 -14.60
N THR A 98 -4.31 5.01 -14.23
CA THR A 98 -4.78 3.63 -14.14
C THR A 98 -4.52 3.08 -12.74
N ASP A 99 -5.03 1.88 -12.46
CA ASP A 99 -4.73 1.16 -11.21
C ASP A 99 -3.22 0.97 -10.96
N THR A 100 -2.44 0.75 -12.02
CA THR A 100 -0.99 0.59 -11.91
C THR A 100 -0.27 1.88 -11.55
N SER A 101 -0.88 3.05 -11.79
CA SER A 101 -0.27 4.36 -11.52
C SER A 101 0.05 4.60 -10.05
N ILE A 102 -0.58 3.86 -9.14
CA ILE A 102 -0.44 4.06 -7.68
C ILE A 102 0.33 2.96 -6.97
N THR A 103 0.70 1.87 -7.65
CA THR A 103 1.24 0.65 -6.99
C THR A 103 2.52 0.94 -6.19
N ASP A 104 3.51 1.58 -6.80
CA ASP A 104 4.78 1.90 -6.12
C ASP A 104 4.60 2.95 -5.01
N THR A 105 3.62 3.84 -5.19
CA THR A 105 3.34 4.91 -4.23
C THR A 105 2.77 4.36 -2.92
N ILE A 106 1.97 3.29 -3.00
CA ILE A 106 1.33 2.67 -1.84
C ILE A 106 2.36 1.96 -0.96
N VAL A 107 3.31 1.25 -1.57
CA VAL A 107 4.39 0.57 -0.86
C VAL A 107 5.23 1.59 -0.09
N ALA A 108 5.56 2.72 -0.72
CA ALA A 108 6.25 3.81 -0.04
C ALA A 108 5.44 4.36 1.14
N ALA A 109 4.11 4.52 0.99
CA ALA A 109 3.24 5.00 2.06
C ALA A 109 3.15 4.03 3.25
N ALA A 110 3.20 2.72 3.00
CA ALA A 110 3.19 1.69 4.04
C ALA A 110 4.52 1.58 4.80
N LEU A 111 5.63 2.03 4.20
CA LEU A 111 6.97 2.01 4.78
C LEU A 111 7.35 3.32 5.49
N ALA A 112 6.89 4.46 4.99
CA ALA A 112 7.49 5.75 5.34
C ALA A 112 6.72 6.61 6.36
N GLY A 113 5.43 6.38 6.60
CA GLY A 113 4.63 7.38 7.34
C GLY A 113 4.67 8.73 6.61
N SER A 114 3.91 8.80 5.52
CA SER A 114 3.85 9.88 4.51
C SER A 114 4.01 11.31 5.01
#